data_AF-A0A6P1IQA9-F1
#
_entry.id   AF-A0A6P1IQA9-F1
#
_cell.length_a   1.000
_cell.length_b   1.000
_cell.length_c   1.000
_cell.angle_alpha   90.00
_cell.angle_beta   90.00
_cell.angle_gamma   90.00
#
_symmetry.space_group_name_H-M   'P 1'
#
loop_
_entity.id
_entity.type
_entity.pdbx_description
1 polymer ?
#
loop_
_entity_poly.entity_id
_entity_poly.type
_entity_poly.pdbx_seq_one_letter_code
_entity_poly.pdbx_strand_id
1 'polypeptide(L)' 'MMTGHGLRTVGSTWANEGGYSADAIERMLAHSPDDKVHAAYNRAEFLPERRKMLQDWAYWLIPEQFLHP' A
#
# COMPACT_ATOMS: atom_id res chain seq x y z
N MET A 1 -14.42 2.01 17.83
CA MET A 1 -12.95 2.10 17.92
C MET A 1 -12.39 1.56 16.61
N MET A 2 -11.62 2.34 15.87
CA MET A 2 -10.98 1.85 14.63
C MET A 2 -9.79 0.97 15.04
N THR A 3 -9.80 -0.31 14.65
CA THR A 3 -8.72 -1.24 14.94
C THR A 3 -7.68 -1.21 13.81
N GLY A 4 -6.47 -1.73 14.08
CA GLY A 4 -5.46 -1.90 13.04
C GLY A 4 -5.91 -2.77 11.86
N HIS A 5 -6.93 -3.62 12.04
CA HIS A 5 -7.52 -4.38 10.94
C HIS A 5 -8.44 -3.49 10.08
N GLY A 6 -9.31 -2.69 10.69
CA GLY A 6 -10.17 -1.76 9.95
C GLY A 6 -9.39 -0.75 9.10
N LEU A 7 -8.24 -0.28 9.60
CA LEU A 7 -7.33 0.58 8.84
C LEU A 7 -6.76 -0.10 7.59
N ARG A 8 -6.44 -1.40 7.67
CA ARG A 8 -5.94 -2.18 6.52
C ARG A 8 -7.02 -2.37 5.46
N THR A 9 -8.26 -2.64 5.88
CA THR A 9 -9.39 -2.77 4.96
C THR A 9 -9.61 -1.47 4.20
N VAL A 10 -9.67 -0.34 4.91
CA VAL A 10 -9.90 0.98 4.30
C VAL A 10 -8.76 1.37 3.36
N GLY A 11 -7.50 1.14 3.75
CA GLY A 11 -6.34 1.38 2.88
C GLY A 11 -6.32 0.48 1.64
N SER A 12 -6.74 -0.78 1.76
CA SER A 12 -6.84 -1.70 0.62
C SER A 12 -7.90 -1.24 -0.38
N THR A 13 -9.09 -0.87 0.09
CA THR A 13 -10.16 -0.33 -0.77
C THR A 13 -9.71 0.92 -1.50
N TRP A 14 -9.15 1.89 -0.78
CA TRP A 14 -8.65 3.14 -1.39
C TRP A 14 -7.58 2.88 -2.46
N ALA A 15 -6.64 1.97 -2.20
CA ALA A 15 -5.57 1.70 -3.16
C ALA A 15 -6.09 0.98 -4.41
N ASN A 16 -7.06 0.08 -4.26
CA ASN A 16 -7.71 -0.56 -5.41
C ASN A 16 -8.49 0.46 -6.25
N GLU A 17 -9.21 1.38 -5.62
CA GLU A 17 -9.93 2.47 -6.30
C GLU A 17 -8.98 3.48 -6.96
N GLY A 18 -7.80 3.68 -6.38
CA GLY A 18 -6.72 4.52 -6.93
C GLY A 18 -5.95 3.89 -8.09
N GLY A 19 -6.22 2.62 -8.44
CA GLY A 19 -5.64 1.94 -9.59
C GLY A 19 -4.21 1.43 -9.38
N TYR A 20 -3.75 1.25 -8.14
CA TYR A 20 -2.45 0.62 -7.87
C TYR A 20 -2.49 -0.88 -8.18
N SER A 21 -1.33 -1.45 -8.48
CA SER A 21 -1.19 -2.89 -8.69
C SER A 21 -1.62 -3.68 -7.46
N ALA A 22 -2.43 -4.73 -7.66
CA ALA A 22 -2.81 -5.66 -6.60
C ALA A 22 -1.59 -6.24 -5.88
N ASP A 23 -0.52 -6.56 -6.62
CA ASP A 23 0.72 -7.08 -6.02
C ASP A 23 1.40 -6.05 -5.11
N ALA A 24 1.34 -4.76 -5.45
CA ALA A 24 1.88 -3.70 -4.62
C ALA A 24 1.05 -3.50 -3.33
N ILE A 25 -0.28 -3.62 -3.43
CA ILE A 25 -1.23 -3.56 -2.32
C ILE A 25 -1.01 -4.73 -1.35
N GLU A 26 -0.98 -5.96 -1.84
CA GLU A 26 -0.79 -7.15 -1.01
C GLU A 26 0.55 -7.13 -0.27
N ARG A 27 1.61 -6.67 -0.95
CA ARG A 27 2.93 -6.47 -0.33
C ARG A 27 2.94 -5.35 0.71
N MET A 28 2.09 -4.33 0.58
CA MET A 28 1.94 -3.28 1.59
C MET A 28 1.25 -3.81 2.85
N LEU A 29 0.29 -4.71 2.67
CA LEU A 29 -0.42 -5.38 3.76
C LEU A 29 0.43 -6.45 4.46
N ALA A 30 1.68 -6.65 4.02
CA ALA A 30 2.59 -7.70 4.47
C ALA A 30 2.00 -9.11 4.30
N HIS A 31 1.12 -9.28 3.32
CA HIS A 31 0.64 -10.59 2.95
C HIS A 31 1.76 -11.36 2.26
N SER A 32 1.85 -12.66 2.56
CA SER A 32 2.80 -13.54 1.91
C SER A 32 2.21 -14.00 0.58
N PRO A 33 2.90 -13.77 -0.56
CA PRO A 33 2.45 -14.33 -1.83
C PRO A 33 2.47 -15.86 -1.78
N ASP A 34 1.42 -16.48 -2.31
CA ASP A 34 1.31 -17.95 -2.36
C ASP A 34 2.38 -18.58 -3.28
N ASP A 35 2.81 -17.85 -4.31
CA ASP A 35 3.89 -18.28 -5.21
C ASP A 35 5.25 -17.70 -4.78
N LYS A 36 6.06 -18.55 -4.16
CA LYS A 36 7.41 -18.22 -3.67
C LYS A 36 8.41 -17.93 -4.80
N VAL A 37 8.20 -18.47 -6.01
CA VAL A 37 9.08 -18.24 -7.15
C VAL A 37 8.83 -16.84 -7.72
N HIS A 38 7.56 -16.46 -7.85
CA HIS A 38 7.16 -15.11 -8.26
C HIS A 38 7.62 -14.06 -7.23
N ALA A 39 7.56 -14.38 -5.94
CA ALA A 39 7.97 -13.50 -4.85
C ALA A 39 9.46 -13.07 -4.91
N ALA A 40 10.35 -13.95 -5.38
CA ALA A 40 11.80 -13.76 -5.37
C ALA A 40 12.26 -12.76 -6.44
N TYR A 41 11.76 -12.88 -7.68
CA TYR A 41 12.09 -11.94 -8.77
C TYR A 41 11.40 -10.59 -8.61
N ASN A 42 10.21 -10.59 -8.01
CA ASN A 42 9.30 -9.45 -8.04
C ASN A 42 9.43 -8.52 -6.80
N ARG A 43 10.51 -8.65 -6.00
CA ARG A 43 10.80 -7.80 -4.83
C ARG A 43 11.24 -6.38 -5.20
N ALA A 44 11.96 -6.22 -6.31
CA ALA A 44 12.51 -4.94 -6.72
C ALA A 44 11.48 -4.08 -7.48
N GLU A 45 10.55 -4.70 -8.21
CA GLU A 45 9.65 -4.03 -9.15
C GLU A 45 8.63 -3.11 -8.44
N PHE A 46 8.11 -3.53 -7.29
CA PHE A 46 7.04 -2.79 -6.60
C PHE A 46 7.53 -1.82 -5.51
N LEU A 47 8.84 -1.70 -5.25
CA LEU A 47 9.29 -0.77 -4.21
C LEU A 47 9.00 0.70 -4.56
N PRO A 48 9.23 1.17 -5.81
CA PRO A 48 8.88 2.54 -6.21
C PRO A 48 7.37 2.80 -6.13
N GLU A 49 6.56 1.88 -6.65
CA GLU A 49 5.09 1.98 -6.63
C GLU A 49 4.56 2.02 -5.19
N ARG A 50 5.06 1.14 -4.31
CA ARG A 50 4.66 1.14 -2.89
C ARG A 50 5.03 2.43 -2.16
N ARG A 51 6.18 3.02 -2.45
CA ARG A 51 6.56 4.32 -1.86
C ARG A 51 5.61 5.42 -2.30
N LYS A 52 5.30 5.49 -3.59
CA LYS A 52 4.32 6.44 -4.13
C LYS A 52 2.95 6.22 -3.48
N MET A 53 2.48 4.97 -3.42
CA MET A 53 1.20 4.62 -2.79
C MET A 53 1.12 5.06 -1.33
N LEU A 54 2.17 4.83 -0.52
CA LEU A 54 2.18 5.28 0.88
C LEU A 54 2.20 6.81 1.00
N GLN A 55 2.89 7.48 0.09
CA GLN A 55 2.94 8.93 0.10
C GLN A 55 1.58 9.54 -0.26
N ASP A 56 0.95 9.01 -1.31
CA ASP A 56 -0.39 9.42 -1.73
C ASP A 56 -1.44 9.07 -0.64
N TRP A 57 -1.27 7.92 0.03
CA TRP A 57 -2.10 7.54 1.17
C TRP A 57 -1.95 8.49 2.35
N ALA A 58 -0.72 8.92 2.65
CA ALA A 58 -0.48 9.96 3.65
C ALA A 58 -1.18 11.26 3.23
N TYR A 59 -1.01 11.71 2.00
CA TYR A 59 -1.69 12.90 1.48
C TYR A 59 -3.21 12.85 1.60
N TRP A 60 -3.80 11.66 1.47
CA TRP A 60 -5.24 11.47 1.67
C TRP A 60 -5.68 11.50 3.15
N LEU A 61 -4.85 10.99 4.06
CA LEU A 61 -5.17 10.86 5.49
C LEU A 61 -4.92 12.12 6.30
N ILE A 62 -3.85 12.86 5.99
CA ILE A 62 -3.40 13.96 6.83
C ILE A 62 -3.66 15.32 6.17
N PRO A 63 -4.09 16.33 6.95
CA PRO A 63 -4.30 17.68 6.44
C PRO A 63 -3.04 18.27 5.78
N GLU A 64 -3.25 19.16 4.79
CA GLU A 64 -2.16 19.78 4.01
C GLU A 64 -1.06 20.41 4.87
N GLN A 65 -1.39 20.96 6.04
CA GLN A 65 -0.42 21.57 6.95
C GLN A 65 0.65 20.60 7.48
N PHE A 66 0.47 19.28 7.32
CA PHE A 66 1.40 18.24 7.73
C PHE A 66 2.17 17.60 6.56
N LEU A 67 2.00 18.11 5.33
CA LEU A 67 2.57 17.52 4.11
C LEU A 67 3.95 18.06 3.71
N HIS A 68 4.54 18.93 4.53
CA HIS A 68 5.85 19.52 4.28
C HIS A 68 6.93 18.86 5.13
N PRO A 69 8.10 18.50 4.54
CA PRO A 69 9.25 17.97 5.28
C PRO A 69 9.93 19.02 6.16
#